data_AF-A0A494WU95-F1
#
_entry.id   AF-A0A494WU95-F1
#
_cell.length_a   1.000
_cell.length_b   1.000
_cell.length_c   1.000
_cell.angle_alpha   90.00
_cell.angle_beta   90.00
_cell.angle_gamma   90.00
#
_symmetry.space_group_name_H-M   'P 1'
#
loop_
_entity.id
_entity.type
_entity.pdbx_description
1 polymer ?
#
loop_
_entity_poly.entity_id
_entity_poly.type
_entity_poly.pdbx_seq_one_letter_code
_entity_poly.pdbx_strand_id
1 'polypeptide(L)'
;MRRVLIFLVLLLLLTAPAHAEIRVVGQDDLPVTVAGYRVLDVQDERELACVESVVCEIYHLQSVLPILEEKDWSVYVVRKRCNGPADAATGSSSEIAGLAVPGKAFIFASGANAKYLRVVEESDVGTLVFGVPASSYLSAYATAHELGHLVRFGYLSEADLQEYVRLRGLKETQKKNRYDNPEELFAEDFRWLFGSEAANRVEYRPSYPKPGEIEREWIFRKLTAGYP
;
A
#
# COMPACT_ATOMS: atom_id res chain seq x y z
N MET A 1 11.97 -13.96 55.33
CA MET A 1 11.37 -13.00 54.36
C MET A 1 12.27 -12.66 53.16
N ARG A 2 13.19 -13.55 52.72
CA ARG A 2 14.08 -13.32 51.55
C ARG A 2 13.68 -14.05 50.26
N ARG A 3 12.68 -14.94 50.30
CA ARG A 3 12.27 -15.77 49.16
C ARG A 3 11.11 -15.19 48.32
N VAL A 4 10.40 -14.19 48.84
CA VAL A 4 9.28 -13.53 48.13
C VAL A 4 9.79 -12.45 47.16
N LEU A 5 10.97 -11.87 47.43
CA LEU A 5 11.52 -10.78 46.61
C LEU A 5 12.10 -11.26 45.26
N ILE A 6 12.48 -12.54 45.13
CA ILE A 6 13.04 -13.10 43.89
C ILE A 6 11.95 -13.36 42.85
N PHE A 7 10.72 -13.68 43.27
CA PHE A 7 9.60 -13.90 42.35
C PHE A 7 9.07 -12.60 41.72
N LEU A 8 9.15 -11.47 42.43
CA LEU A 8 8.70 -10.18 41.88
C LEU A 8 9.67 -9.61 40.83
N VAL A 9 10.97 -9.91 40.95
CA VAL A 9 12.00 -9.49 39.98
C VAL A 9 11.99 -10.36 38.73
N LEU A 10 11.58 -11.63 38.82
CA LEU A 10 11.39 -12.50 37.65
C LEU A 10 10.11 -12.19 36.84
N LEU A 11 9.07 -11.61 37.46
CA LEU A 11 7.84 -11.22 36.75
C LEU A 11 7.98 -9.88 35.99
N LEU A 12 9.02 -9.08 36.32
CA LEU A 12 9.35 -7.82 35.64
C LEU A 12 10.38 -8.00 34.52
N LEU A 13 10.90 -9.21 34.33
CA LEU A 13 11.77 -9.55 33.22
C LEU A 13 10.92 -10.13 32.08
N LEU A 14 10.79 -9.32 31.02
CA LEU A 14 10.56 -9.75 29.63
C LEU A 14 9.11 -9.92 29.16
N THR A 15 8.21 -8.98 29.49
CA THR A 15 7.36 -8.49 28.39
C THR A 15 8.23 -7.51 27.62
N ALA A 16 9.09 -8.03 26.72
CA ALA A 16 9.60 -7.18 25.65
C ALA A 16 8.36 -6.50 25.04
N PRO A 17 8.34 -5.17 24.89
CA PRO A 17 7.24 -4.54 24.17
C PRO A 17 7.13 -5.32 22.86
N ALA A 18 5.97 -5.93 22.62
CA ALA A 18 5.72 -6.54 21.33
C ALA A 18 5.83 -5.39 20.34
N HIS A 19 6.99 -5.27 19.70
CA HIS A 19 7.19 -4.30 18.65
C HIS A 19 6.15 -4.66 17.60
N ALA A 20 5.20 -3.78 17.41
CA ALA A 20 4.33 -3.87 16.26
C ALA A 20 5.24 -3.85 15.02
N GLU A 21 4.95 -4.70 14.05
CA GLU A 21 5.74 -4.78 12.84
C GLU A 21 4.78 -5.09 11.70
N ILE A 22 4.93 -4.37 10.59
CA ILE A 22 4.22 -4.69 9.36
C ILE A 22 4.81 -6.00 8.81
N ARG A 23 4.06 -7.09 8.95
CA ARG A 23 4.54 -8.43 8.56
C ARG A 23 4.24 -8.71 7.11
N VAL A 24 5.26 -9.08 6.33
CA VAL A 24 5.11 -9.56 4.95
C VAL A 24 5.02 -11.08 4.93
N VAL A 25 3.93 -11.62 4.39
CA VAL A 25 3.69 -13.07 4.35
C VAL A 25 3.35 -13.52 2.93
N GLY A 26 4.12 -14.45 2.38
CA GLY A 26 3.76 -15.11 1.12
C GLY A 26 2.60 -16.09 1.31
N GLN A 27 1.62 -16.08 0.41
CA GLN A 27 0.47 -16.96 0.43
C GLN A 27 0.13 -17.49 -0.96
N ASP A 28 -0.33 -18.74 -1.04
CA ASP A 28 -0.82 -19.34 -2.29
C ASP A 28 -2.25 -18.91 -2.63
N ASP A 29 -3.02 -18.44 -1.65
CA ASP A 29 -4.40 -17.97 -1.83
C ASP A 29 -4.72 -16.84 -0.83
N LEU A 30 -5.88 -16.21 -0.97
CA LEU A 30 -6.39 -15.25 -0.01
C LEU A 30 -6.67 -15.94 1.33
N PRO A 31 -6.12 -15.46 2.46
CA PRO A 31 -6.37 -16.05 3.78
C PRO A 31 -7.78 -15.76 4.31
N VAL A 32 -8.57 -14.95 3.59
CA VAL A 32 -9.93 -14.55 3.92
C VAL A 32 -10.77 -14.44 2.66
N THR A 33 -12.06 -14.78 2.75
CA THR A 33 -13.00 -14.54 1.66
C THR A 33 -13.38 -13.06 1.61
N VAL A 34 -13.26 -12.43 0.44
CA VAL A 34 -13.71 -11.07 0.19
C VAL A 34 -14.85 -11.10 -0.84
N ALA A 35 -16.03 -10.63 -0.45
CA ALA A 35 -17.22 -10.70 -1.29
C ALA A 35 -17.03 -9.96 -2.62
N GLY A 36 -17.41 -10.60 -3.73
CA GLY A 36 -17.30 -10.02 -5.07
C GLY A 36 -15.93 -10.17 -5.75
N TYR A 37 -14.89 -10.58 -5.02
CA TYR A 37 -13.56 -10.80 -5.59
C TYR A 37 -13.40 -12.24 -6.06
N ARG A 38 -12.65 -12.42 -7.15
CA ARG A 38 -12.34 -13.74 -7.72
C ARG A 38 -10.85 -13.92 -7.86
N VAL A 39 -10.33 -14.97 -7.23
CA VAL A 39 -8.93 -15.39 -7.35
C VAL A 39 -8.76 -16.30 -8.56
N LEU A 40 -7.69 -16.12 -9.32
CA LEU A 40 -7.38 -16.84 -10.55
C LEU A 40 -5.92 -17.32 -10.55
N ASP A 41 -5.65 -18.42 -11.23
CA ASP A 41 -4.29 -18.93 -11.43
C ASP A 41 -3.46 -17.97 -12.28
N VAL A 42 -2.19 -17.81 -11.90
CA VAL A 42 -1.18 -17.17 -12.74
C VAL A 42 -0.93 -18.00 -13.99
N GLN A 43 -0.68 -17.34 -15.11
CA GLN A 43 -0.35 -18.01 -16.38
C GLN A 43 1.18 -18.13 -16.58
N ASP A 44 1.95 -17.27 -15.91
CA ASP A 44 3.41 -17.18 -16.03
C ASP A 44 3.99 -16.72 -14.69
N GLU A 45 5.14 -17.26 -14.27
CA GLU A 45 5.80 -16.86 -13.02
C GLU A 45 6.23 -15.39 -13.00
N ARG A 46 6.41 -14.78 -14.18
CA ARG A 46 6.69 -13.33 -14.31
C ARG A 46 5.50 -12.46 -13.91
N GLU A 47 4.30 -13.02 -13.79
CA GLU A 47 3.12 -12.31 -13.26
C GLU A 47 3.20 -12.10 -11.74
N LEU A 48 4.04 -12.85 -11.04
CA LEU A 48 4.14 -12.79 -9.58
C LEU A 48 4.62 -11.42 -9.11
N ALA A 49 4.05 -10.97 -7.99
CA ALA A 49 4.56 -9.80 -7.28
C ALA A 49 5.95 -10.10 -6.70
N CYS A 50 6.82 -9.09 -6.71
CA CYS A 50 8.18 -9.18 -6.19
C CYS A 50 8.17 -8.91 -4.68
N VAL A 51 8.37 -9.96 -3.88
CA VAL A 51 8.36 -9.89 -2.41
C VAL A 51 9.40 -8.90 -1.89
N GLU A 52 10.59 -8.89 -2.49
CA GLU A 52 11.67 -7.99 -2.10
C GLU A 52 11.27 -6.52 -2.30
N SER A 53 10.59 -6.20 -3.41
CA SER A 53 10.08 -4.84 -3.64
C SER A 53 8.97 -4.45 -2.66
N VAL A 54 8.10 -5.38 -2.27
CA VAL A 54 7.08 -5.14 -1.22
C VAL A 54 7.76 -4.80 0.11
N VAL A 55 8.75 -5.60 0.53
CA VAL A 55 9.50 -5.40 1.76
C VAL A 55 10.25 -4.07 1.75
N CYS A 56 10.98 -3.77 0.66
CA CYS A 56 11.70 -2.50 0.51
C CYS A 56 10.76 -1.29 0.57
N GLU A 57 9.57 -1.38 -0.03
CA GLU A 57 8.61 -0.28 0.01
C GLU A 57 8.05 -0.06 1.42
N ILE A 58 7.77 -1.13 2.17
CA ILE A 58 7.34 -1.02 3.56
C ILE A 58 8.42 -0.36 4.42
N TYR A 59 9.67 -0.78 4.29
CA TYR A 59 10.79 -0.14 5.00
C TYR A 59 10.95 1.32 4.63
N HIS A 60 10.82 1.66 3.34
CA HIS A 60 10.83 3.04 2.89
C HIS A 60 9.73 3.86 3.59
N LEU A 61 8.49 3.39 3.55
CA LEU A 61 7.34 4.05 4.15
C LEU A 61 7.49 4.23 5.67
N GLN A 62 7.99 3.21 6.37
CA GLN A 62 8.30 3.32 7.81
C GLN A 62 9.41 4.35 8.07
N SER A 63 10.43 4.44 7.22
CA SER A 63 11.49 5.44 7.38
C SER A 63 11.01 6.90 7.21
N VAL A 64 10.03 7.14 6.33
CA VAL A 64 9.49 8.50 6.09
C VAL A 64 8.29 8.82 6.98
N LEU A 65 7.62 7.80 7.50
CA LEU A 65 6.49 7.88 8.43
C LEU A 65 6.70 6.88 9.59
N PRO A 66 7.57 7.19 10.58
CA PRO A 66 7.91 6.25 11.66
C PRO A 66 6.72 5.76 12.49
N ILE A 67 5.64 6.55 12.55
CA ILE A 67 4.37 6.18 13.19
C ILE A 67 3.81 4.84 12.68
N LEU A 68 4.16 4.42 11.46
CA LEU A 68 3.71 3.16 10.86
C LEU A 68 4.38 1.93 11.50
N GLU A 69 5.53 2.09 12.16
CA GLU A 69 6.18 1.01 12.92
C GLU A 69 5.34 0.55 14.10
N GLU A 70 4.38 1.34 14.55
CA GLU A 70 3.55 1.00 15.71
C GLU A 70 2.30 0.19 15.34
N LYS A 71 2.12 -0.11 14.06
CA LYS A 71 0.95 -0.83 13.57
C LYS A 71 1.27 -2.29 13.30
N ASP A 72 0.48 -3.17 13.91
CA ASP A 72 0.52 -4.61 13.62
C ASP A 72 -0.38 -4.92 12.42
N TRP A 73 0.01 -4.39 11.26
CA TRP A 73 -0.67 -4.70 9.99
C TRP A 73 -0.03 -5.91 9.33
N SER A 74 -0.85 -6.69 8.60
CA SER A 74 -0.34 -7.80 7.80
C SER A 74 -0.41 -7.46 6.31
N VAL A 75 0.71 -7.60 5.61
CA VAL A 75 0.78 -7.47 4.16
C VAL A 75 1.02 -8.86 3.56
N TYR A 76 0.10 -9.32 2.74
CA TYR A 76 0.17 -10.65 2.13
C TYR A 76 0.59 -10.51 0.66
N VAL A 77 1.64 -11.23 0.25
CA VAL A 77 2.00 -11.37 -1.17
C VAL A 77 1.36 -12.65 -1.70
N VAL A 78 0.30 -12.50 -2.48
CA VAL A 78 -0.56 -13.59 -2.94
C VAL A 78 -0.12 -14.06 -4.32
N ARG A 79 0.20 -15.34 -4.47
CA ARG A 79 0.71 -15.96 -5.72
C ARG A 79 -0.38 -16.22 -6.78
N LYS A 80 -1.49 -15.49 -6.70
CA LYS A 80 -2.65 -15.59 -7.58
C LYS A 80 -3.03 -14.22 -8.09
N ARG A 81 -3.70 -14.20 -9.24
CA ARG A 81 -4.34 -13.00 -9.77
C ARG A 81 -5.66 -12.77 -9.07
N CYS A 82 -6.10 -11.53 -9.01
CA CYS A 82 -7.40 -11.19 -8.44
C CYS A 82 -8.17 -10.25 -9.36
N ASN A 83 -9.43 -10.60 -9.62
CA ASN A 83 -10.38 -9.72 -10.27
C ASN A 83 -11.30 -9.10 -9.22
N GLY A 84 -11.49 -7.79 -9.32
CA GLY A 84 -12.47 -7.07 -8.52
C GLY A 84 -13.91 -7.45 -8.85
N PRO A 85 -14.89 -6.93 -8.08
CA PRO A 85 -16.30 -7.10 -8.39
C PRO A 85 -16.62 -6.65 -9.82
N ALA A 86 -17.51 -7.39 -10.48
CA ALA A 86 -17.99 -7.00 -11.79
C ALA A 86 -18.71 -5.65 -11.71
N ASP A 87 -18.39 -4.76 -12.63
CA ASP A 87 -19.10 -3.49 -12.77
C ASP A 87 -20.58 -3.78 -13.14
N ALA A 88 -21.52 -3.19 -12.42
CA ALA A 88 -22.95 -3.47 -12.58
C ALA A 88 -23.48 -3.05 -13.96
N ALA A 89 -22.85 -2.07 -14.61
CA ALA A 89 -23.25 -1.57 -15.92
C ALA A 89 -22.64 -2.39 -17.07
N THR A 90 -21.39 -2.85 -16.94
CA THR A 90 -20.70 -3.58 -18.02
C THR A 90 -20.67 -5.10 -17.83
N GLY A 91 -20.90 -5.60 -16.62
CA GLY A 91 -20.73 -7.00 -16.23
C GLY A 91 -19.28 -7.48 -16.28
N SER A 92 -18.31 -6.60 -16.56
CA SER A 92 -16.89 -6.95 -16.63
C SER A 92 -16.20 -6.70 -15.30
N SER A 93 -15.37 -7.65 -14.86
CA SER A 93 -14.46 -7.48 -13.75
C SER A 93 -13.10 -7.01 -14.24
N SER A 94 -12.48 -6.03 -13.59
CA SER A 94 -11.09 -5.67 -13.85
C SER A 94 -10.14 -6.39 -12.90
N GLU A 95 -8.99 -6.81 -13.42
CA GLU A 95 -7.86 -7.23 -12.58
C GLU A 95 -7.44 -6.08 -11.65
N ILE A 96 -7.08 -6.44 -10.43
CA ILE A 96 -6.51 -5.55 -9.42
C ILE A 96 -5.12 -6.05 -8.99
N ALA A 97 -4.21 -5.12 -8.71
CA ALA A 97 -2.86 -5.44 -8.24
C ALA A 97 -2.75 -5.49 -6.71
N GLY A 98 -3.72 -4.91 -6.02
CA GLY A 98 -3.78 -4.90 -4.57
C GLY A 98 -5.21 -4.77 -4.05
N LEU A 99 -5.37 -5.06 -2.77
CA LEU A 99 -6.60 -4.86 -2.00
C LEU A 99 -6.24 -4.61 -0.53
N ALA A 100 -6.88 -3.63 0.08
CA ALA A 100 -6.81 -3.41 1.52
C ALA A 100 -8.16 -3.64 2.20
N VAL A 101 -8.10 -4.24 3.38
CA VAL A 101 -9.19 -4.29 4.36
C VAL A 101 -8.65 -3.80 5.70
N PRO A 102 -9.48 -3.44 6.70
CA PRO A 102 -8.98 -2.97 7.98
C PRO A 102 -7.89 -3.89 8.59
N GLY A 103 -6.67 -3.36 8.72
CA GLY A 103 -5.50 -4.03 9.29
C GLY A 103 -4.75 -5.01 8.36
N LYS A 104 -5.19 -5.20 7.11
CA LYS A 104 -4.54 -6.14 6.18
C LYS A 104 -4.51 -5.62 4.75
N ALA A 105 -3.38 -5.78 4.08
CA ALA A 105 -3.24 -5.54 2.64
C ALA A 105 -2.86 -6.83 1.92
N PHE A 106 -3.30 -6.97 0.68
CA PHE A 106 -3.01 -8.09 -0.20
C PHE A 106 -2.42 -7.55 -1.49
N ILE A 107 -1.24 -8.03 -1.88
CA ILE A 107 -0.57 -7.69 -3.13
C ILE A 107 -0.62 -8.92 -4.02
N PHE A 108 -1.26 -8.79 -5.18
CA PHE A 108 -1.55 -9.92 -6.07
C PHE A 108 -0.56 -10.02 -7.23
N ALA A 109 -0.51 -11.21 -7.82
CA ALA A 109 0.05 -11.36 -9.16
C ALA A 109 -0.80 -10.59 -10.18
N SER A 110 -0.16 -10.08 -11.24
CA SER A 110 -0.84 -9.34 -12.30
C SER A 110 -0.22 -9.64 -13.65
N GLY A 111 -1.06 -9.71 -14.69
CA GLY A 111 -0.58 -9.80 -16.07
C GLY A 111 0.28 -8.60 -16.49
N ALA A 112 0.17 -7.47 -15.79
CA ALA A 112 1.03 -6.31 -16.01
C ALA A 112 2.48 -6.53 -15.56
N ASN A 113 2.71 -7.40 -14.57
CA ASN A 113 4.05 -7.71 -14.04
C ASN A 113 4.91 -8.49 -15.05
N ALA A 114 4.27 -9.29 -15.92
CA ALA A 114 4.96 -10.05 -16.95
C ALA A 114 5.54 -9.19 -18.10
N LYS A 115 5.24 -7.89 -18.09
CA LYS A 115 5.79 -6.93 -19.06
C LYS A 115 7.20 -6.51 -18.64
N TYR A 116 8.01 -6.09 -19.61
CA TYR A 116 9.28 -5.43 -19.35
C TYR A 116 9.11 -3.95 -19.66
N LEU A 117 9.62 -3.08 -18.78
CA LEU A 117 9.84 -1.69 -19.16
C LEU A 117 11.23 -1.54 -19.75
N ARG A 118 11.28 -0.76 -20.82
CA ARG A 118 12.53 -0.29 -21.40
C ARG A 118 13.05 0.84 -20.53
N VAL A 119 14.11 0.58 -19.77
CA VAL A 119 14.84 1.63 -19.06
C VAL A 119 15.98 2.09 -19.95
N VAL A 120 16.06 3.40 -20.14
CA VAL A 120 17.11 4.07 -20.90
C VAL A 120 17.89 4.91 -19.90
N GLU A 121 19.14 4.55 -19.66
CA GLU A 121 20.04 5.27 -18.78
C GLU A 121 21.08 5.99 -19.65
N GLU A 122 21.11 7.31 -19.55
CA GLU A 122 22.13 8.12 -20.21
C GLU A 122 23.34 8.27 -19.28
N SER A 123 24.51 7.94 -19.81
CA SER A 123 25.80 8.12 -19.14
C SER A 123 26.74 8.92 -20.04
N ASP A 124 27.82 9.46 -19.46
CA ASP A 124 28.87 10.16 -20.21
C ASP A 124 29.53 9.28 -21.31
N VAL A 125 29.34 7.97 -21.25
CA VAL A 125 29.90 6.97 -22.18
C VAL A 125 28.87 6.49 -23.22
N GLY A 126 27.62 6.99 -23.14
CA GLY A 126 26.53 6.68 -24.05
C GLY A 126 25.26 6.21 -23.37
N THR A 127 24.30 5.77 -24.18
CA THR A 127 22.98 5.32 -23.74
C THR A 127 22.97 3.81 -23.50
N LEU A 128 22.76 3.39 -22.26
CA LEU A 128 22.49 2.00 -21.90
C LEU A 128 20.98 1.75 -21.90
N VAL A 129 20.56 0.69 -22.59
CA VAL A 129 19.15 0.27 -22.61
C VAL A 129 19.06 -1.13 -22.02
N PHE A 130 18.38 -1.26 -20.89
CA PHE A 130 18.11 -2.55 -20.27
C PHE A 130 16.63 -2.71 -19.93
N GLY A 131 16.16 -3.96 -19.96
CA GLY A 131 14.80 -4.31 -19.57
C GLY A 131 14.74 -4.55 -18.06
N VAL A 132 13.93 -3.77 -17.35
CA VAL A 132 13.64 -4.05 -15.93
C VAL A 132 12.29 -4.77 -15.86
N PRO A 133 12.17 -5.88 -15.12
CA PRO A 133 10.89 -6.55 -14.90
C PRO A 133 9.85 -5.58 -14.33
N ALA A 134 8.63 -5.58 -14.88
CA ALA A 134 7.57 -4.72 -14.39
C ALA A 134 7.15 -5.05 -12.95
N SER A 135 7.34 -6.30 -12.55
CA SER A 135 7.00 -6.82 -11.23
C SER A 135 7.56 -5.96 -10.09
N SER A 136 8.81 -5.50 -10.14
CA SER A 136 9.43 -4.78 -9.02
C SER A 136 8.75 -3.44 -8.73
N TYR A 137 8.66 -2.54 -9.71
CA TYR A 137 8.05 -1.22 -9.47
C TYR A 137 6.52 -1.29 -9.36
N LEU A 138 5.85 -2.24 -10.01
CA LEU A 138 4.40 -2.44 -9.83
C LEU A 138 4.08 -2.98 -8.43
N SER A 139 4.94 -3.84 -7.86
CA SER A 139 4.79 -4.31 -6.47
C SER A 139 5.02 -3.19 -5.48
N ALA A 140 6.02 -2.33 -5.71
CA ALA A 140 6.24 -1.13 -4.90
C ALA A 140 5.03 -0.18 -4.98
N TYR A 141 4.53 0.10 -6.19
CA TYR A 141 3.33 0.89 -6.43
C TYR A 141 2.12 0.36 -5.66
N ALA A 142 1.80 -0.93 -5.83
CA ALA A 142 0.66 -1.56 -5.18
C ALA A 142 0.82 -1.51 -3.66
N THR A 143 2.02 -1.80 -3.14
CA THR A 143 2.29 -1.76 -1.70
C THR A 143 2.03 -0.38 -1.11
N ALA A 144 2.61 0.67 -1.69
CA ALA A 144 2.42 2.02 -1.19
C ALA A 144 0.96 2.50 -1.30
N HIS A 145 0.25 2.13 -2.37
CA HIS A 145 -1.17 2.41 -2.53
C HIS A 145 -2.02 1.71 -1.46
N GLU A 146 -1.86 0.39 -1.28
CA GLU A 146 -2.63 -0.37 -0.28
C GLU A 146 -2.30 0.05 1.15
N LEU A 147 -1.05 0.43 1.44
CA LEU A 147 -0.70 1.01 2.74
C LEU A 147 -1.38 2.37 2.95
N GLY A 148 -1.59 3.16 1.89
CA GLY A 148 -2.41 4.37 1.95
C GLY A 148 -3.85 4.07 2.40
N HIS A 149 -4.45 2.99 1.91
CA HIS A 149 -5.75 2.53 2.43
C HIS A 149 -5.68 2.10 3.90
N LEU A 150 -4.64 1.36 4.32
CA LEU A 150 -4.47 0.99 5.73
C LEU A 150 -4.32 2.21 6.64
N VAL A 151 -3.59 3.23 6.18
CA VAL A 151 -3.47 4.51 6.87
C VAL A 151 -4.83 5.18 7.00
N ARG A 152 -5.62 5.25 5.92
CA ARG A 152 -7.00 5.74 5.99
C ARG A 152 -7.77 4.98 7.05
N PHE A 153 -7.86 3.65 6.94
CA PHE A 153 -8.71 2.84 7.83
C PHE A 153 -8.23 2.87 9.29
N GLY A 154 -6.92 2.97 9.53
CA GLY A 154 -6.31 2.79 10.84
C GLY A 154 -6.06 4.08 11.63
N TYR A 155 -6.08 5.24 10.98
CA TYR A 155 -5.83 6.53 11.64
C TYR A 155 -6.90 7.58 11.38
N LEU A 156 -7.61 7.52 10.25
CA LEU A 156 -8.49 8.61 9.83
C LEU A 156 -9.96 8.23 10.03
N SER A 157 -10.71 9.16 10.61
CA SER A 157 -12.16 9.05 10.62
C SER A 157 -12.75 9.40 9.25
N GLU A 158 -14.04 9.11 9.07
CA GLU A 158 -14.75 9.57 7.86
C GLU A 158 -14.77 11.11 7.77
N ALA A 159 -14.85 11.81 8.91
CA ALA A 159 -14.80 13.27 8.94
C ALA A 159 -13.44 13.81 8.44
N ASP A 160 -12.34 13.13 8.78
CA ASP A 160 -11.00 13.47 8.28
C ASP A 160 -10.90 13.24 6.77
N LEU A 161 -11.47 12.14 6.26
CA LEU A 161 -11.49 11.89 4.82
C LEU A 161 -12.28 12.98 4.08
N GLN A 162 -13.43 13.40 4.61
CA GLN A 162 -14.21 14.50 4.02
C GLN A 162 -13.49 15.86 4.12
N GLU A 163 -12.69 16.08 5.17
CA GLU A 163 -11.78 17.23 5.25
C GLU A 163 -10.71 17.17 4.15
N TYR A 164 -10.07 16.01 3.96
CA TYR A 164 -9.06 15.80 2.91
C TYR A 164 -9.63 16.00 1.49
N VAL A 165 -10.81 15.44 1.22
CA VAL A 165 -11.53 15.63 -0.06
C VAL A 165 -11.78 17.11 -0.34
N ARG A 166 -12.19 17.88 0.67
CA ARG A 166 -12.36 19.34 0.55
C ARG A 166 -11.03 20.05 0.29
N LEU A 167 -9.95 19.63 0.94
CA LEU A 167 -8.60 20.14 0.69
C LEU A 167 -8.20 19.93 -0.78
N ARG A 168 -8.51 18.75 -1.34
CA ARG A 168 -8.30 18.39 -2.74
C ARG A 168 -9.23 19.10 -3.74
N GLY A 169 -10.20 19.88 -3.25
CA GLY A 169 -11.16 20.59 -4.09
C GLY A 169 -12.22 19.69 -4.74
N LEU A 170 -12.39 18.46 -4.25
CA LEU A 170 -13.49 17.58 -4.68
C LEU A 170 -14.81 18.14 -4.15
N LYS A 171 -15.71 18.48 -5.07
CA LYS A 171 -17.13 18.67 -4.74
C LYS A 171 -17.82 17.30 -4.82
N GLU A 172 -18.69 17.01 -3.85
CA GLU A 172 -19.38 15.70 -3.68
C GLU A 172 -20.02 15.13 -4.96
N THR A 173 -20.30 15.96 -5.96
CA THR A 173 -20.98 15.60 -7.21
C THR A 173 -20.06 15.27 -8.40
N GLN A 174 -18.72 15.29 -8.26
CA GLN A 174 -17.79 15.17 -9.38
C GLN A 174 -16.93 13.89 -9.37
N LYS A 175 -17.54 12.70 -9.35
CA LYS A 175 -16.82 11.48 -9.71
C LYS A 175 -16.71 11.40 -11.24
N LYS A 176 -15.55 11.73 -11.81
CA LYS A 176 -15.34 11.62 -13.27
C LYS A 176 -14.82 10.24 -13.68
N ASN A 177 -14.07 9.58 -12.80
CA ASN A 177 -13.58 8.22 -13.00
C ASN A 177 -13.51 7.43 -11.67
N ARG A 178 -13.09 6.15 -11.76
CA ARG A 178 -12.99 5.25 -10.59
C ARG A 178 -11.94 5.66 -9.55
N TYR A 179 -10.88 6.35 -9.98
CA TYR A 179 -9.78 6.84 -9.14
C TYR A 179 -10.12 8.15 -8.43
N ASP A 180 -11.23 8.80 -8.82
CA ASP A 180 -11.72 10.02 -8.18
C ASP A 180 -12.64 9.73 -6.98
N ASN A 181 -12.79 8.46 -6.59
CA ASN A 181 -13.46 8.16 -5.33
C ASN A 181 -12.56 8.58 -4.15
N PRO A 182 -13.13 9.07 -3.04
CA PRO A 182 -12.34 9.61 -1.92
C PRO A 182 -11.24 8.69 -1.39
N GLU A 183 -11.51 7.39 -1.28
CA GLU A 183 -10.59 6.43 -0.68
C GLU A 183 -9.42 6.12 -1.62
N GLU A 184 -9.70 5.90 -2.90
CA GLU A 184 -8.69 5.68 -3.94
C GLU A 184 -7.85 6.94 -4.17
N LEU A 185 -8.47 8.12 -4.15
CA LEU A 185 -7.73 9.38 -4.26
C LEU A 185 -6.76 9.51 -3.09
N PHE A 186 -7.22 9.25 -1.86
CA PHE A 186 -6.35 9.31 -0.68
C PHE A 186 -5.20 8.30 -0.79
N ALA A 187 -5.49 7.05 -1.13
CA ALA A 187 -4.47 6.00 -1.27
C ALA A 187 -3.44 6.32 -2.36
N GLU A 188 -3.90 6.84 -3.50
CA GLU A 188 -3.04 7.23 -4.61
C GLU A 188 -2.23 8.50 -4.31
N ASP A 189 -2.79 9.45 -3.56
CA ASP A 189 -2.06 10.61 -3.07
C ASP A 189 -1.00 10.23 -2.04
N PHE A 190 -1.35 9.33 -1.11
CA PHE A 190 -0.42 8.81 -0.12
C PHE A 190 0.78 8.15 -0.81
N ARG A 191 0.51 7.27 -1.78
CA ARG A 191 1.54 6.68 -2.63
C ARG A 191 2.39 7.74 -3.32
N TRP A 192 1.76 8.76 -3.92
CA TRP A 192 2.50 9.80 -4.63
C TRP A 192 3.45 10.58 -3.71
N LEU A 193 3.00 10.91 -2.50
CA LEU A 193 3.70 11.76 -1.55
C LEU A 193 4.79 11.04 -0.75
N PHE A 194 4.54 9.78 -0.38
CA PHE A 194 5.39 9.03 0.57
C PHE A 194 6.00 7.77 -0.02
N GLY A 195 5.51 7.31 -1.18
CA GLY A 195 6.07 6.14 -1.86
C GLY A 195 7.46 6.42 -2.42
N SER A 196 8.24 5.34 -2.59
CA SER A 196 9.59 5.42 -3.13
C SER A 196 9.60 5.88 -4.59
N GLU A 197 10.79 6.18 -5.11
CA GLU A 197 10.96 6.44 -6.55
C GLU A 197 10.41 5.29 -7.40
N ALA A 198 10.57 4.04 -6.96
CA ALA A 198 10.04 2.87 -7.65
C ALA A 198 8.50 2.88 -7.69
N ALA A 199 7.84 3.12 -6.55
CA ALA A 199 6.39 3.24 -6.49
C ALA A 199 5.85 4.40 -7.36
N ASN A 200 6.65 5.45 -7.55
CA ASN A 200 6.32 6.64 -8.33
C ASN A 200 6.64 6.55 -9.84
N ARG A 201 7.15 5.41 -10.33
CA ARG A 201 7.29 5.15 -11.77
C ARG A 201 5.96 4.94 -12.48
N VAL A 202 4.91 4.60 -11.73
CA VAL A 202 3.55 4.48 -12.27
C VAL A 202 2.92 5.87 -12.32
N GLU A 203 2.33 6.20 -13.48
CA GLU A 203 1.65 7.46 -13.71
C GLU A 203 0.53 7.70 -12.69
N TYR A 204 0.44 8.93 -12.20
CA TYR A 204 -0.65 9.39 -11.35
C TYR A 204 -1.95 9.46 -12.16
N ARG A 205 -2.92 8.60 -11.80
CA ARG A 205 -4.17 8.41 -12.55
C ARG A 205 -5.39 9.26 -12.17
N PRO A 206 -5.51 9.80 -10.94
CA PRO A 206 -6.64 10.64 -10.58
C PRO A 206 -6.77 11.84 -11.52
N SER A 207 -8.00 12.32 -11.74
CA SER A 207 -8.25 13.45 -12.65
C SER A 207 -7.83 14.81 -12.08
N TYR A 208 -7.30 14.82 -10.86
CA TYR A 208 -6.86 15.97 -10.11
C TYR A 208 -5.36 16.23 -10.31
N PRO A 209 -4.87 17.46 -10.09
CA PRO A 209 -3.44 17.71 -10.01
C PRO A 209 -2.79 16.83 -8.95
N LYS A 210 -1.53 16.44 -9.18
CA LYS A 210 -0.72 15.69 -8.21
C LYS A 210 -0.68 16.43 -6.85
N PRO A 211 -0.76 15.71 -5.71
CA PRO A 211 -0.63 16.32 -4.39
C PRO A 211 0.73 17.01 -4.25
N GLY A 212 0.79 18.01 -3.39
CA GLY A 212 2.02 18.69 -3.01
C GLY A 212 2.19 18.75 -1.49
N GLU A 213 2.93 19.76 -1.06
CA GLU A 213 3.32 19.90 0.35
C GLU A 213 2.13 20.16 1.29
N ILE A 214 1.07 20.79 0.78
CA ILE A 214 -0.13 21.09 1.58
C ILE A 214 -0.82 19.79 2.01
N GLU A 215 -1.03 18.86 1.07
CA GLU A 215 -1.62 17.54 1.33
C GLU A 215 -0.70 16.70 2.22
N ARG A 216 0.61 16.74 1.95
CA ARG A 216 1.62 16.02 2.74
C ARG A 216 1.60 16.44 4.21
N GLU A 217 1.62 17.74 4.47
CA GLU A 217 1.59 18.29 5.83
C GLU A 217 0.26 18.02 6.52
N TRP A 218 -0.85 18.01 5.77
CA TRP A 218 -2.14 17.60 6.32
C TRP A 218 -2.10 16.15 6.80
N ILE A 219 -1.60 15.22 5.97
CA ILE A 219 -1.50 13.79 6.33
C ILE A 219 -0.58 13.65 7.54
N PHE A 220 0.61 14.26 7.50
CA PHE A 220 1.57 14.17 8.60
C PHE A 220 0.98 14.66 9.94
N ARG A 221 0.28 15.80 9.95
CA ARG A 221 -0.40 16.30 11.15
C ARG A 221 -1.48 15.36 11.65
N LYS A 222 -2.30 14.76 10.78
CA LYS A 222 -3.35 13.82 11.21
C LYS A 222 -2.76 12.54 11.83
N LEU A 223 -1.65 12.05 11.28
CA LEU A 223 -0.99 10.86 11.82
C LEU A 223 -0.29 11.11 13.17
N THR A 224 0.15 12.35 13.42
CA THR A 224 0.88 12.73 14.65
C THR A 224 -0.01 13.37 15.72
N ALA A 225 -1.17 13.94 15.37
CA ALA A 225 -2.08 14.59 16.33
C ALA A 225 -2.77 13.61 17.30
N GLY A 226 -2.75 12.30 17.00
CA GLY A 226 -3.20 11.24 17.90
C GLY A 226 -2.15 10.78 18.92
N TYR A 227 -0.95 11.37 18.90
CA TYR A 227 0.15 11.05 19.79
C TYR A 227 0.22 12.08 20.95
N PRO A 228 -0.06 11.69 22.20
CA PRO A 228 0.15 12.56 23.36
C PRO A 228 1.63 12.85 23.64
#